data_AF-A0A377V6Z1-F1
#
_entry.id   AF-A0A377V6Z1-F1
#
_cell.length_a   1.000
_cell.length_b   1.000
_cell.length_c   1.000
_cell.angle_alpha   90.00
_cell.angle_beta   90.00
_cell.angle_gamma   90.00
#
_symmetry.space_group_name_H-M   'P 1'
#
loop_
_entity.id
_entity.type
_entity.pdbx_description
1 polymer ?
#
loop_
_entity_poly.entity_id
_entity_poly.type
_entity_poly.pdbx_seq_one_letter_code
_entity_poly.pdbx_strand_id
1 'polypeptide(L)'
;MDARLSFNREKSIEKARHLVALYQEMGIDKSRILIKLASTWEGIRAAEVLEKEGIHCNLTLLFSFAQARGLRRGRGLSHLPVRWAYL
;
A
#
# COMPACT_ATOMS: atom_id res chain seq x y z
N MET A 1 -4.37 -8.23 1.44
CA MET A 1 -4.33 -8.21 -0.04
C MET A 1 -4.01 -9.58 -0.56
N ASP A 2 -4.59 -9.95 -1.70
CA ASP A 2 -4.22 -11.18 -2.40
C ASP A 2 -2.87 -10.97 -3.11
N ALA A 3 -1.89 -11.83 -2.82
CA ALA A 3 -0.54 -11.73 -3.37
C ALA A 3 -0.51 -11.87 -4.91
N ARG A 4 -1.51 -12.52 -5.52
CA ARG A 4 -1.62 -12.67 -6.98
C ARG A 4 -1.80 -11.33 -7.71
N LEU A 5 -2.25 -10.30 -6.98
CA LEU A 5 -2.43 -8.96 -7.53
C LEU A 5 -1.15 -8.11 -7.47
N SER A 6 -0.05 -8.62 -6.89
CA SER A 6 1.17 -7.84 -6.64
C SER A 6 1.82 -7.23 -7.89
N PHE A 7 1.50 -7.74 -9.08
CA PHE A 7 2.00 -7.22 -10.37
C PHE A 7 0.89 -6.59 -11.22
N ASN A 8 -0.27 -6.31 -10.63
CA ASN A 8 -1.37 -5.62 -11.30
C ASN A 8 -1.81 -4.42 -10.46
N ARG A 9 -1.48 -3.22 -10.95
CA ARG A 9 -1.71 -1.96 -10.25
C ARG A 9 -3.20 -1.68 -10.08
N GLU A 10 -3.98 -1.80 -11.15
CA GLU A 10 -5.39 -1.45 -11.21
C GLU A 10 -6.22 -2.35 -10.29
N LYS A 11 -6.02 -3.68 -10.40
CA LYS A 11 -6.68 -4.65 -9.52
C LYS A 11 -6.28 -4.48 -8.06
N SER A 12 -5.03 -4.11 -7.78
CA SER A 12 -4.58 -3.82 -6.41
C SER A 12 -5.30 -2.61 -5.82
N ILE A 13 -5.49 -1.54 -6.60
CA ILE A 13 -6.21 -0.33 -6.18
C ILE A 13 -7.70 -0.65 -5.96
N GLU A 14 -8.34 -1.33 -6.91
CA GLU A 14 -9.75 -1.72 -6.82
C GLU A 14 -10.01 -2.56 -5.57
N LYS A 15 -9.17 -3.58 -5.34
CA LYS A 15 -9.28 -4.42 -4.15
C LYS A 15 -9.07 -3.62 -2.86
N ALA A 16 -8.23 -2.59 -2.87
CA ALA A 16 -7.95 -1.79 -1.69
C ALA A 16 -9.16 -0.95 -1.30
N ARG A 17 -9.74 -0.27 -2.28
CA ARG A 17 -10.97 0.51 -2.11
C ARG A 17 -12.12 -0.37 -1.64
N HIS A 18 -12.28 -1.55 -2.23
CA HIS A 18 -13.31 -2.50 -1.81
C HIS A 18 -13.11 -2.96 -0.35
N LEU A 19 -11.89 -3.26 0.07
CA LEU A 19 -11.62 -3.62 1.47
C LEU A 19 -11.93 -2.46 2.43
N VAL A 20 -11.53 -1.24 2.09
CA VAL A 20 -11.84 -0.06 2.92
C VAL A 20 -13.35 0.15 3.02
N ALA A 21 -14.09 0.03 1.92
CA ALA A 21 -15.55 0.17 1.92
C ALA A 21 -16.21 -0.85 2.86
N LEU A 22 -15.79 -2.11 2.82
CA LEU A 22 -16.31 -3.14 3.74
C LEU A 22 -16.08 -2.80 5.21
N TYR A 23 -14.92 -2.24 5.55
CA TYR A 23 -14.67 -1.80 6.93
C TYR A 23 -15.49 -0.57 7.31
N GLN A 24 -15.70 0.36 6.39
CA GLN A 24 -16.56 1.53 6.61
C GLN A 24 -18.02 1.12 6.84
N GLU A 25 -18.52 0.13 6.11
CA GLU A 25 -19.86 -0.47 6.34
C GLU A 25 -20.00 -1.05 7.75
N MET A 26 -18.88 -1.54 8.34
CA MET A 26 -18.82 -2.00 9.73
C MET A 26 -18.60 -0.86 10.76
N GLY A 27 -18.62 0.41 10.33
CA GLY A 27 -18.40 1.57 11.18
C GLY A 27 -16.93 1.81 11.57
N ILE A 28 -15.97 1.16 10.89
CA ILE A 28 -14.54 1.35 11.13
C ILE A 28 -14.02 2.43 10.19
N ASP A 29 -13.52 3.53 10.78
CA ASP A 29 -12.94 4.62 10.01
C ASP A 29 -11.66 4.22 9.27
N LYS A 30 -11.50 4.73 8.05
CA LYS A 30 -10.35 4.39 7.18
C LYS A 30 -9.00 4.79 7.77
N SER A 31 -8.93 5.79 8.67
CA SER A 31 -7.70 6.18 9.37
C SER A 31 -7.13 5.07 10.25
N ARG A 32 -7.95 4.09 10.63
CA ARG A 32 -7.55 2.93 11.43
C ARG A 32 -7.08 1.74 10.59
N ILE A 33 -7.10 1.86 9.27
CA ILE A 33 -6.84 0.76 8.34
C ILE A 33 -5.53 1.01 7.60
N LEU A 34 -4.68 -0.03 7.54
CA LEU A 34 -3.48 -0.04 6.70
C LEU A 34 -3.62 -1.14 5.64
N ILE A 35 -3.66 -0.74 4.37
CA ILE A 35 -3.68 -1.69 3.25
C ILE A 35 -2.27 -2.20 2.98
N LYS A 36 -2.04 -3.48 3.29
CA LYS A 36 -0.74 -4.13 3.08
C LYS A 36 -0.54 -4.50 1.60
N LEU A 37 0.49 -3.97 0.95
CA LEU A 37 0.86 -4.22 -0.45
C LEU A 37 2.31 -4.72 -0.55
N ALA A 38 2.61 -5.59 -1.50
CA ALA A 38 3.99 -5.99 -1.76
C ALA A 38 4.79 -4.82 -2.34
N SER A 39 6.08 -4.71 -1.98
CA SER A 39 6.99 -3.66 -2.46
C SER A 39 7.50 -3.93 -3.89
N THR A 40 6.61 -4.30 -4.80
CA THR A 40 6.84 -4.37 -6.25
C THR A 40 6.69 -2.97 -6.86
N TRP A 41 7.08 -2.79 -8.12
CA TRP A 41 6.88 -1.52 -8.82
C TRP A 41 5.39 -1.14 -8.89
N GLU A 42 4.54 -2.09 -9.27
CA GLU A 42 3.10 -1.92 -9.37
C GLU A 42 2.48 -1.65 -8.00
N GLY A 43 2.96 -2.32 -6.94
CA GLY A 43 2.53 -2.10 -5.57
C GLY A 43 2.88 -0.69 -5.06
N ILE A 44 4.10 -0.21 -5.32
CA ILE A 44 4.51 1.17 -5.01
C ILE A 44 3.62 2.17 -5.74
N ARG A 45 3.37 1.97 -7.05
CA ARG A 45 2.49 2.85 -7.83
C ARG A 45 1.02 2.80 -7.40
N ALA A 46 0.53 1.64 -6.97
CA ALA A 46 -0.80 1.51 -6.39
C ALA A 46 -0.89 2.31 -5.07
N ALA A 47 0.11 2.18 -4.20
CA ALA A 47 0.16 2.92 -2.94
C ALA A 47 0.20 4.44 -3.16
N GLU A 48 0.94 4.95 -4.16
CA GLU A 48 0.94 6.39 -4.48
C GLU A 48 -0.46 6.93 -4.81
N VAL A 49 -1.31 6.13 -5.46
CA VAL A 49 -2.69 6.51 -5.79
C VAL A 49 -3.55 6.45 -4.54
N LEU A 50 -3.45 5.37 -3.77
CA LEU A 50 -4.24 5.15 -2.57
C LEU A 50 -3.94 6.19 -1.46
N GLU A 51 -2.69 6.58 -1.27
CA GLU A 51 -2.33 7.63 -0.30
C GLU A 51 -2.93 8.99 -0.68
N LYS A 52 -3.02 9.31 -1.97
CA LYS A 52 -3.67 10.55 -2.43
C LYS A 52 -5.17 10.55 -2.16
N GLU A 53 -5.78 9.37 -2.05
CA GLU A 53 -7.18 9.18 -1.68
C GLU A 53 -7.37 9.12 -0.14
N GLY A 54 -6.29 9.25 0.62
CA GLY A 54 -6.28 9.12 2.07
C GLY A 54 -6.54 7.69 2.55
N ILE A 55 -6.14 6.70 1.76
CA ILE A 55 -6.11 5.29 2.15
C ILE A 55 -4.67 4.92 2.49
N HIS A 56 -4.41 4.74 3.78
CA HIS A 56 -3.06 4.45 4.25
C HIS A 56 -2.62 3.04 3.89
N CYS A 57 -1.37 2.93 3.43
CA CYS A 57 -0.76 1.72 2.90
C CYS A 57 0.45 1.30 3.73
N ASN A 58 0.67 -0.01 3.83
CA ASN A 58 1.89 -0.59 4.40
C ASN A 58 2.59 -1.42 3.33
N LEU A 59 3.71 -0.91 2.80
CA LEU A 59 4.51 -1.68 1.85
C LEU A 59 5.38 -2.70 2.58
N THR A 60 5.16 -3.98 2.25
CA THR A 60 5.82 -5.15 2.87
C THR A 60 6.75 -5.85 1.87
N LEU A 61 7.53 -6.83 2.32
CA LEU A 61 8.44 -7.60 1.47
C LEU A 61 9.50 -6.71 0.80
N LEU A 62 10.02 -5.77 1.58
CA LEU A 62 11.11 -4.90 1.20
C LEU A 62 12.43 -5.55 1.61
N PHE A 63 13.20 -6.01 0.63
CA PHE A 63 14.45 -6.76 0.85
C PHE A 63 15.65 -6.11 0.18
N SER A 64 15.44 -5.07 -0.62
CA SER A 64 16.49 -4.40 -1.37
C SER A 64 16.46 -2.88 -1.22
N PHE A 65 17.64 -2.29 -1.33
CA PHE A 65 17.79 -0.84 -1.35
C PHE A 65 17.09 -0.19 -2.56
N ALA A 66 16.95 -0.91 -3.68
CA ALA A 66 16.22 -0.44 -4.84
C ALA A 66 14.73 -0.19 -4.51
N GLN A 67 14.10 -1.10 -3.76
CA GLN A 67 12.71 -0.94 -3.30
C GLN A 67 12.57 0.24 -2.33
N ALA A 68 13.51 0.39 -1.38
CA ALA A 68 13.54 1.53 -0.46
C ALA A 68 13.67 2.88 -1.20
N ARG A 69 14.51 2.95 -2.24
CA ARG A 69 14.63 4.14 -3.09
C ARG A 69 13.35 4.41 -3.88
N GLY A 70 12.67 3.37 -4.35
CA GLY A 70 11.37 3.49 -5.04
C GLY A 70 10.32 4.15 -4.16
N LEU A 71 10.16 3.67 -2.93
CA LEU A 71 9.30 4.25 -1.90
C LEU A 71 9.61 5.74 -1.65
N ARG A 72 10.88 6.08 -1.41
CA ARG A 72 11.29 7.47 -1.16
C ARG A 72 10.96 8.40 -2.33
N ARG A 73 11.05 7.90 -3.57
CA ARG A 73 10.75 8.69 -4.78
C ARG A 73 9.25 8.83 -5.03
N GLY A 74 8.42 7.96 -4.45
CA GLY A 74 6.99 8.01 -4.64
C GLY A 74 6.36 9.18 -3.88
N ARG A 75 5.63 10.04 -4.61
CA ARG A 75 5.00 11.21 -4.01
C ARG A 75 3.94 10.76 -3.01
N GLY A 76 4.04 11.23 -1.78
CA GLY A 76 3.11 10.86 -0.71
C GLY A 76 3.49 9.58 0.04
N LEU A 77 4.59 8.90 -0.29
CA LEU A 77 5.00 7.65 0.37
C LEU A 77 6.13 7.83 1.40
N SER A 78 6.67 9.05 1.55
CA SER A 78 7.84 9.33 2.40
C SER A 78 7.58 9.14 3.90
N HIS A 79 6.32 9.19 4.32
CA HIS A 79 5.90 9.01 5.71
C HIS A 79 5.47 7.58 6.02
N LEU A 80 5.46 6.68 5.02
CA LEU A 80 5.01 5.33 5.23
C LEU A 80 5.97 4.58 6.15
N PRO A 81 5.46 3.93 7.19
CA PRO A 81 6.29 3.12 8.05
C PRO A 81 6.81 1.93 7.24
N VAL A 82 8.10 1.95 6.90
CA VAL A 82 8.85 0.73 6.53
C VAL A 82 9.09 -0.06 7.82
N ARG A 83 8.01 -0.48 8.45
CA ARG A 83 8.05 -1.43 9.56
C ARG A 83 8.35 -2.77 8.91
N TRP A 84 9.50 -3.38 9.25
CA TRP A 84 9.91 -4.76 8.90
C TRP A 84 10.83 -5.00 7.68
N ALA A 85 11.88 -4.19 7.49
CA ALA A 85 12.95 -4.55 6.52
C ALA A 85 14.34 -4.83 7.14
N TYR A 86 14.54 -4.62 8.44
CA TYR A 86 15.81 -4.90 9.11
C TYR A 86 15.57 -5.41 10.54
N LEU A 87 15.16 -6.68 10.65
CA LEU A 87 15.45 -7.58 11.78
C LEU A 87 15.61 -8.98 11.19
#